data_AF-A0A7D4I3H2-F1
#
_entry.id   AF-A0A7D4I3H2-F1
#
_cell.length_a   1.000
_cell.length_b   1.000
_cell.length_c   1.000
_cell.angle_alpha   90.00
_cell.angle_beta   90.00
_cell.angle_gamma   90.00
#
_symmetry.space_group_name_H-M   'P 1'
#
loop_
_entity.id
_entity.type
_entity.pdbx_description
1 polymer ?
#
loop_
_entity_poly.entity_id
_entity_poly.type
_entity_poly.pdbx_seq_one_letter_code
_entity_poly.pdbx_strand_id
1 'polypeptide(L)'
;MTIEDVAADLRSSGAEFVMALQTTKEIKRQAFERLDKASRELARLLRGAEQLPRNIINDLYITAKILENEAPYSQDSALVSQMAGTLYMTFDLILLGESHEDRLPGIPRVR
;
A
#
# COMPACT_ATOMS: atom_id res chain seq x y z
N MET A 1 -2.48 -6.16 17.24
CA MET A 1 -1.46 -5.33 16.56
C MET A 1 -1.89 -3.89 16.72
N THR A 2 -1.02 -3.02 17.23
CA THR A 2 -1.32 -1.58 17.35
C THR A 2 -1.09 -0.87 16.01
N ILE A 3 -1.58 0.36 15.87
CA ILE A 3 -1.34 1.18 14.66
C ILE A 3 0.17 1.40 14.46
N GLU A 4 0.90 1.58 15.56
CA GLU A 4 2.34 1.78 15.59
C GLU A 4 3.10 0.53 15.10
N ASP A 5 2.68 -0.66 15.53
CA ASP A 5 3.26 -1.93 15.06
C ASP A 5 3.06 -2.10 13.55
N VAL A 6 1.85 -1.83 13.06
CA VAL A 6 1.51 -1.94 11.63
C VAL A 6 2.29 -0.92 10.81
N ALA A 7 2.45 0.29 11.33
CA ALA A 7 3.23 1.34 10.68
C ALA A 7 4.73 1.00 10.61
N ALA A 8 5.27 0.35 11.65
CA ALA A 8 6.64 -0.14 11.64
C ALA A 8 6.84 -1.22 10.57
N ASP A 9 5.91 -2.18 10.48
CA ASP A 9 5.93 -3.23 9.46
C ASP A 9 5.79 -2.66 8.05
N LEU A 10 4.90 -1.71 7.85
CA LEU A 10 4.69 -1.02 6.57
C LEU A 10 5.96 -0.29 6.12
N ARG A 11 6.61 0.46 7.02
CA ARG A 11 7.88 1.15 6.71
C ARG A 11 9.01 0.18 6.42
N SER A 12 9.17 -0.87 7.23
CA SER A 12 10.25 -1.84 7.06
C SER A 12 10.10 -2.62 5.75
N SER A 13 8.90 -3.13 5.45
CA SER A 13 8.62 -3.89 4.22
C SER A 13 8.65 -3.00 2.98
N GLY A 14 8.13 -1.77 3.07
CA GLY A 14 8.21 -0.77 2.02
C GLY A 14 9.65 -0.40 1.69
N ALA A 15 10.48 -0.11 2.70
CA ALA A 15 11.90 0.18 2.50
C ALA A 15 12.66 -1.00 1.88
N GLU A 16 12.45 -2.22 2.36
CA GLU A 16 13.08 -3.42 1.79
C GLU A 16 12.72 -3.60 0.31
N PHE A 17 11.44 -3.46 -0.03
CA PHE A 17 10.96 -3.62 -1.39
C PHE A 17 11.48 -2.50 -2.32
N VAL A 18 11.36 -1.24 -1.89
CA VAL A 18 11.82 -0.07 -2.66
C VAL A 18 13.33 -0.15 -2.88
N MET A 19 14.12 -0.48 -1.84
CA MET A 19 15.57 -0.61 -1.99
C MET A 19 15.94 -1.68 -3.02
N ALA A 20 15.33 -2.87 -2.96
CA ALA A 20 15.59 -3.91 -3.95
C ALA A 20 15.18 -3.47 -5.37
N LEU A 21 14.01 -2.85 -5.51
CA LEU A 21 13.52 -2.38 -6.79
C LEU A 21 14.41 -1.29 -7.39
N GLN A 22 14.97 -0.40 -6.57
CA GLN A 22 15.81 0.71 -7.05
C GLN A 22 17.26 0.29 -7.32
N THR A 23 17.83 -0.56 -6.47
CA THR A 23 19.27 -0.92 -6.52
C THR A 23 19.56 -2.10 -7.44
N THR A 24 18.79 -3.19 -7.32
CA THR A 24 19.04 -4.43 -8.06
C THR A 24 18.04 -4.66 -9.19
N LYS A 25 17.01 -3.79 -9.30
CA LYS A 25 15.85 -3.96 -10.20
C LYS A 25 15.11 -5.29 -9.96
N GLU A 26 15.28 -5.88 -8.79
CA GLU A 26 14.61 -7.12 -8.39
C GLU A 26 13.24 -6.83 -7.78
N ILE A 27 12.25 -7.60 -8.21
CA ILE A 27 10.90 -7.55 -7.65
C ILE A 27 10.81 -8.56 -6.50
N LYS A 28 11.05 -8.11 -5.28
CA LYS A 28 10.90 -8.94 -4.07
C LYS A 28 9.43 -9.13 -3.71
N ARG A 29 8.76 -10.08 -4.37
CA ARG A 29 7.33 -10.38 -4.17
C ARG A 29 6.94 -10.58 -2.71
N GLN A 30 7.75 -11.29 -1.93
CA GLN A 30 7.50 -11.50 -0.48
C GLN A 30 7.58 -10.21 0.34
N ALA A 31 8.44 -9.25 -0.03
CA ALA A 31 8.48 -7.94 0.62
C ALA A 31 7.22 -7.14 0.28
N PHE A 32 6.77 -7.20 -0.97
CA PHE A 32 5.51 -6.60 -1.39
C PHE A 32 4.29 -7.23 -0.71
N GLU A 33 4.22 -8.55 -0.59
CA GLU A 33 3.11 -9.25 0.09
C GLU A 33 3.00 -8.84 1.56
N ARG A 34 4.14 -8.65 2.25
CA ARG A 34 4.16 -8.12 3.62
C ARG A 34 3.69 -6.67 3.67
N LEU A 35 4.11 -5.85 2.72
CA LEU A 35 3.67 -4.46 2.58
C LEU A 35 2.16 -4.36 2.34
N ASP A 36 1.62 -5.13 1.39
CA ASP A 36 0.18 -5.19 1.09
C ASP A 36 -0.61 -5.70 2.30
N LYS A 37 -0.11 -6.72 3.01
CA LYS A 37 -0.76 -7.17 4.24
C LYS A 37 -0.79 -6.07 5.33
N ALA A 38 0.31 -5.35 5.51
CA ALA A 38 0.40 -4.27 6.48
C ALA A 38 -0.50 -3.08 6.10
N SER A 39 -0.56 -2.70 4.82
CA SER A 39 -1.43 -1.62 4.36
C SER A 39 -2.92 -1.96 4.54
N ARG A 40 -3.30 -3.22 4.29
CA ARG A 40 -4.68 -3.70 4.52
C ARG A 40 -5.07 -3.69 5.99
N GLU A 41 -4.16 -4.14 6.85
CA GLU A 41 -4.39 -4.10 8.28
C GLU A 41 -4.48 -2.66 8.79
N LEU A 42 -3.69 -1.73 8.24
CA LEU A 42 -3.81 -0.30 8.51
C LEU A 42 -5.19 0.22 8.12
N ALA A 43 -5.71 -0.14 6.94
CA ALA A 43 -7.06 0.23 6.52
C ALA A 43 -8.15 -0.34 7.43
N ARG A 44 -7.97 -1.57 7.92
CA ARG A 44 -8.89 -2.19 8.89
C ARG A 44 -8.90 -1.44 10.23
N LEU A 45 -7.74 -1.04 10.73
CA LEU A 45 -7.61 -0.32 12.00
C LEU A 45 -8.11 1.13 11.93
N LEU A 46 -7.97 1.77 10.77
CA LEU A 46 -8.42 3.15 10.54
C LEU A 46 -9.87 3.27 10.03
N ARG A 47 -10.56 2.13 9.84
CA ARG A 47 -11.94 2.09 9.38
C ARG A 47 -12.85 2.89 10.32
N GLY A 48 -13.57 3.86 9.76
CA GLY A 48 -14.48 4.74 10.50
C GLY A 48 -13.79 5.75 11.43
N ALA A 49 -12.46 5.88 11.39
CA ALA A 49 -11.75 6.87 12.20
C ALA A 49 -11.99 8.29 11.67
N GLU A 50 -12.40 9.22 12.55
CA GLU A 50 -12.56 10.63 12.18
C GLU A 50 -11.23 11.35 11.97
N GLN A 51 -10.17 10.87 12.62
CA GLN A 51 -8.83 11.43 12.54
C GLN A 51 -7.85 10.38 12.05
N LEU A 52 -7.02 10.80 11.12
CA LEU A 52 -6.12 9.94 10.37
C LEU A 52 -4.66 10.31 10.69
N PRO A 53 -3.80 9.34 11.06
CA PRO A 53 -2.40 9.62 11.37
C PRO A 53 -1.62 9.94 10.09
N ARG A 54 -1.52 11.24 9.79
CA ARG A 54 -0.97 11.78 8.53
C ARG A 54 0.36 11.17 8.11
N ASN A 55 1.30 11.01 9.04
CA ASN A 55 2.64 10.49 8.73
C ASN A 55 2.58 9.08 8.15
N ILE A 56 1.79 8.19 8.76
CA ILE A 56 1.68 6.79 8.35
C ILE A 56 1.00 6.68 6.98
N ILE A 57 -0.04 7.49 6.77
CA ILE A 57 -0.79 7.50 5.51
C ILE A 57 0.06 8.09 4.37
N ASN A 58 0.85 9.12 4.67
CA ASN A 58 1.82 9.65 3.73
C ASN A 58 2.90 8.62 3.37
N ASP A 59 3.38 7.82 4.32
CA ASP A 59 4.37 6.76 4.05
C ASP A 59 3.80 5.76 3.02
N LEU A 60 2.54 5.35 3.18
CA LEU A 60 1.84 4.49 2.21
C LEU A 60 1.73 5.14 0.83
N TYR A 61 1.29 6.40 0.77
CA TYR A 61 1.16 7.14 -0.48
C TYR A 61 2.49 7.30 -1.22
N ILE A 62 3.53 7.71 -0.50
CA ILE A 62 4.88 7.89 -1.07
C ILE A 62 5.41 6.56 -1.60
N THR A 63 5.21 5.46 -0.86
CA THR A 63 5.62 4.13 -1.31
C THR A 63 4.91 3.76 -2.61
N ALA A 64 3.59 3.93 -2.70
CA ALA A 64 2.83 3.69 -3.93
C ALA A 64 3.35 4.55 -5.10
N LYS A 65 3.69 5.82 -4.83
CA LYS A 65 4.21 6.74 -5.84
C LYS A 65 5.60 6.34 -6.34
N ILE A 66 6.48 5.86 -5.46
CA ILE A 66 7.78 5.34 -5.84
C ILE A 66 7.61 4.14 -6.78
N LEU A 67 6.72 3.20 -6.46
CA LEU A 67 6.45 2.05 -7.30
C LEU A 67 5.95 2.45 -8.69
N GLU A 68 4.99 3.38 -8.74
CA GLU A 68 4.47 3.92 -10.01
C GLU A 68 5.58 4.53 -10.87
N ASN A 69 6.48 5.30 -10.26
CA ASN A 69 7.59 5.95 -10.96
C ASN A 69 8.69 4.96 -11.39
N GLU A 70 8.91 3.88 -10.63
CA GLU A 70 9.89 2.83 -10.96
C GLU A 70 9.36 1.83 -11.98
N ALA A 71 8.02 1.70 -12.13
CA ALA A 71 7.42 0.71 -13.01
C ALA A 71 7.93 0.77 -14.47
N PRO A 72 8.11 1.92 -15.14
CA PRO A 72 8.66 1.98 -16.51
C PRO A 72 10.10 1.47 -16.63
N TYR A 73 10.84 1.45 -15.51
CA TYR A 73 12.25 1.06 -15.44
C TYR A 73 12.46 -0.32 -14.82
N SER A 74 11.38 -1.02 -14.49
CA SER A 74 11.40 -2.37 -13.93
C SER A 74 11.44 -3.44 -15.01
N GLN A 75 11.97 -4.62 -14.66
CA GLN A 75 11.94 -5.81 -15.53
C GLN A 75 10.51 -6.26 -15.86
N ASP A 76 9.56 -6.03 -14.94
CA ASP A 76 8.14 -6.33 -15.13
C ASP A 76 7.30 -5.09 -14.78
N SER A 77 7.23 -4.18 -15.74
CA SER A 77 6.52 -2.91 -15.61
C SER A 77 5.04 -3.07 -15.28
N ALA A 78 4.38 -4.08 -15.87
CA ALA A 78 2.98 -4.35 -15.64
C ALA A 78 2.73 -4.79 -14.20
N LEU A 79 3.55 -5.69 -13.67
CA LEU A 79 3.45 -6.13 -12.29
C LEU A 79 3.71 -5.00 -11.29
N VAL A 80 4.77 -4.20 -11.49
CA VAL A 80 5.06 -3.09 -10.57
C VAL A 80 3.96 -2.02 -10.61
N SER A 81 3.40 -1.74 -11.79
CA SER A 81 2.24 -0.86 -11.92
C SER A 81 1.02 -1.41 -11.17
N GLN A 82 0.77 -2.71 -11.25
CA GLN A 82 -0.32 -3.36 -10.50
C GLN A 82 -0.09 -3.30 -8.97
N MET A 83 1.16 -3.48 -8.54
CA MET A 83 1.56 -3.36 -7.14
C MET A 83 1.33 -1.94 -6.62
N ALA A 84 1.72 -0.91 -7.38
CA ALA A 84 1.42 0.49 -7.07
C ALA A 84 -0.10 0.73 -6.94
N GLY A 85 -0.87 0.24 -7.92
CA GLY A 85 -2.34 0.36 -7.92
C GLY A 85 -3.00 -0.30 -6.71
N THR A 86 -2.44 -1.40 -6.20
CA THR A 86 -2.94 -2.08 -4.99
C THR A 86 -2.75 -1.21 -3.75
N LEU A 87 -1.59 -0.54 -3.62
CA LEU A 87 -1.34 0.38 -2.52
C LEU A 87 -2.21 1.64 -2.62
N TYR A 88 -2.39 2.20 -3.83
CA TYR A 88 -3.30 3.33 -4.04
C TYR A 88 -4.75 2.99 -3.68
N MET A 89 -5.24 1.82 -4.09
CA MET A 89 -6.59 1.37 -3.70
C MET A 89 -6.74 1.32 -2.17
N THR A 90 -5.70 0.87 -1.45
CA THR A 90 -5.72 0.83 0.01
C THR A 90 -5.72 2.22 0.63
N PHE A 91 -4.90 3.11 0.09
CA PHE A 91 -4.89 4.52 0.48
C PHE A 91 -6.26 5.19 0.27
N ASP A 92 -6.89 4.98 -0.90
CA ASP A 92 -8.22 5.54 -1.20
C ASP A 92 -9.28 5.03 -0.23
N LEU A 93 -9.24 3.74 0.13
CA LEU A 93 -10.17 3.17 1.11
C LEU A 93 -9.98 3.79 2.50
N ILE A 94 -8.73 3.99 2.94
CA ILE A 94 -8.44 4.70 4.20
C ILE A 94 -9.05 6.11 4.18
N LEU A 95 -8.89 6.85 3.07
CA LEU A 95 -9.48 8.19 2.95
C LEU A 95 -11.00 8.19 2.97
N LEU A 96 -11.64 7.13 2.48
CA LEU A 96 -13.08 6.93 2.54
C LEU A 96 -13.57 6.46 3.92
N GLY A 97 -12.66 6.19 4.87
CA GLY A 97 -13.00 5.60 6.17
C GLY A 97 -13.39 4.12 6.07
N GLU A 98 -12.96 3.45 5.01
CA GLU A 98 -13.33 2.08 4.66
C GLU A 98 -12.12 1.15 4.67
N SER A 99 -12.41 -0.15 4.63
CA SER A 99 -11.42 -1.21 4.52
C SER A 99 -11.68 -2.06 3.28
N HIS A 100 -10.79 -3.01 3.01
CA HIS A 100 -10.99 -3.97 1.93
C HIS A 100 -12.20 -4.89 2.13
N GLU A 101 -12.66 -5.07 3.36
CA GLU A 101 -13.86 -5.87 3.68
C GLU A 101 -15.15 -5.16 3.23
N ASP A 102 -15.11 -3.84 3.10
CA ASP A 102 -16.25 -2.99 2.68
C ASP A 102 -16.43 -2.94 1.17
N ARG A 103 -15.50 -3.53 0.43
CA ARG A 103 -15.54 -3.58 -1.03
C ARG A 103 -16.19 -4.88 -1.48
N LEU A 104 -17.41 -4.79 -2.00
CA LEU A 104 -18.08 -5.91 -2.67
C LEU A 104 -17.60 -6.01 -4.13
N PRO A 105 -16.92 -7.11 -4.53
CA PRO A 105 -16.46 -7.29 -5.90
C PRO A 105 -17.63 -7.30 -6.89
N GLY A 106 -17.47 -6.61 -8.02
CA GLY A 106 -18.48 -6.60 -9.10
C GLY A 106 -19.67 -5.66 -8.88
N ILE A 107 -19.72 -4.93 -7.76
CA ILE A 107 -20.76 -3.93 -7.50
C ILE A 107 -20.15 -2.53 -7.67
N PRO A 108 -20.52 -1.79 -8.73
CA PRO A 108 -20.09 -0.40 -8.91
C PRO A 108 -20.56 0.46 -7.74
N ARG A 109 -19.69 1.32 -7.24
CA ARG A 109 -20.05 2.31 -6.22
C ARG A 109 -20.73 3.49 -6.90
N VAL A 110 -22.06 3.54 -6.81
CA VAL A 110 -22.86 4.72 -7.20
C VAL A 110 -23.15 5.48 -5.91
N ARG A 111 -22.64 6.71 -5.81
CA ARG A 111 -23.03 7.68 -4.77
C ARG A 111 -23.81 8.80 -5.43
#